data_AF-A0A653JTZ4-F1
#
_entry.id   AF-A0A653JTZ4-F1
#
_cell.length_a   1.000
_cell.length_b   1.000
_cell.length_c   1.000
_cell.angle_alpha   90.00
_cell.angle_beta   90.00
_cell.angle_gamma   90.00
#
_symmetry.space_group_name_H-M   'P 1'
#
loop_
_entity.id
_entity.type
_entity.pdbx_description
1 polymer ?
#
loop_
_entity_poly.entity_id
_entity_poly.type
_entity_poly.pdbx_seq_one_letter_code
_entity_poly.pdbx_strand_id
1 'polypeptide(L)'
;MQKTFASNRRDNALGKKSENPSLLTGLITDPEGRPMSPTQARKGARLYRYYTTRLEPGEKKNSVWRMPCGEIERLVINAIADHLRSLESNGGETAADLSKQIDDQSDMADALPDMCITKQREILLNYQTKVQIKEAAIEIVFKPSDNTDPVSVTVNAELVSRGSDVKLAIAPSDGISKRDPDPILLRLVAHAFAARDFLVDGTPSPMIAEYSKAHLQKLTRLSYLAPDIISAIIDGSQPENLTGRRILRMGNVPLCWKAQRAMLGFN
;
A
#
# COMPACT_ATOMS: atom_id res chain seq x y z
N MET A 1 38.23 -11.83 -11.46
CA MET A 1 37.59 -12.18 -10.18
C MET A 1 36.79 -11.04 -9.54
N GLN A 2 37.28 -9.79 -9.47
CA GLN A 2 36.60 -8.70 -8.76
C GLN A 2 35.20 -8.33 -9.31
N LYS A 3 35.00 -8.36 -10.64
CA LYS A 3 33.70 -8.09 -11.30
C LYS A 3 32.62 -9.12 -10.95
N THR A 4 33.00 -10.39 -10.72
CA THR A 4 32.07 -11.48 -10.41
C THR A 4 31.49 -11.33 -9.00
N PHE A 5 32.29 -10.91 -8.02
CA PHE A 5 31.79 -10.62 -6.66
C PHE A 5 30.89 -9.39 -6.60
N ALA A 6 31.17 -8.36 -7.40
CA ALA A 6 30.29 -7.19 -7.50
C ALA A 6 28.93 -7.54 -8.11
N SER A 7 28.89 -8.37 -9.17
CA SER A 7 27.64 -8.89 -9.75
C SER A 7 26.86 -9.73 -8.75
N ASN A 8 27.52 -10.69 -8.08
CA ASN A 8 26.89 -11.54 -7.06
C ASN A 8 26.35 -10.72 -5.88
N ARG A 9 27.06 -9.65 -5.47
CA ARG A 9 26.61 -8.74 -4.42
C ARG A 9 25.36 -7.97 -4.86
N ARG A 10 25.32 -7.48 -6.11
CA ARG A 10 24.12 -6.84 -6.68
C ARG A 10 22.95 -7.81 -6.82
N ASP A 11 23.17 -9.01 -7.32
CA ASP A 11 22.11 -10.00 -7.52
C ASP A 11 21.52 -10.51 -6.20
N ASN A 12 22.36 -10.65 -5.17
CA ASN A 12 21.91 -10.92 -3.80
C ASN A 12 21.19 -9.71 -3.19
N ALA A 13 21.71 -8.50 -3.42
CA ALA A 13 21.05 -7.27 -2.96
C ALA A 13 19.67 -7.12 -3.59
N LEU A 14 19.49 -7.42 -4.87
CA LEU A 14 18.20 -7.40 -5.58
C LEU A 14 17.27 -8.56 -5.17
N GLY A 15 17.80 -9.58 -4.49
CA GLY A 15 17.04 -10.78 -4.14
C GLY A 15 16.63 -11.60 -5.36
N LYS A 16 17.38 -11.54 -6.48
CA LYS A 16 17.06 -12.26 -7.74
C LYS A 16 16.92 -13.77 -7.59
N LYS A 17 17.51 -14.35 -6.54
CA LYS A 17 17.42 -15.78 -6.20
C LYS A 17 16.32 -16.10 -5.17
N SER A 18 15.62 -15.09 -4.66
CA SER A 18 14.50 -15.26 -3.74
C SER A 18 13.21 -15.35 -4.54
N GLU A 19 12.37 -16.35 -4.24
CA GLU A 19 11.01 -16.42 -4.80
C GLU A 19 10.13 -15.23 -4.37
N ASN A 20 10.52 -14.51 -3.32
CA ASN A 20 9.80 -13.37 -2.77
C ASN A 20 10.77 -12.36 -2.15
N PRO A 21 11.50 -11.57 -2.98
CA PRO A 21 12.40 -10.55 -2.47
C PRO A 21 11.62 -9.53 -1.64
N SER A 22 12.09 -9.22 -0.44
CA SER A 22 11.47 -8.17 0.40
C SER A 22 12.13 -6.82 0.08
N LEU A 23 11.32 -5.86 -0.34
CA LEU A 23 11.73 -4.63 -1.04
C LEU A 23 12.69 -3.76 -0.22
N LEU A 24 12.54 -3.71 1.11
CA LEU A 24 13.29 -2.84 2.01
C LEU A 24 14.38 -3.59 2.80
N THR A 25 14.66 -4.85 2.48
CA THR A 25 15.72 -5.61 3.17
C THR A 25 17.05 -4.86 3.12
N GLY A 26 17.62 -4.54 4.28
CA GLY A 26 18.87 -3.77 4.40
C GLY A 26 18.73 -2.25 4.23
N LEU A 27 17.52 -1.75 3.98
CA LEU A 27 17.21 -0.32 3.83
C LEU A 27 16.42 0.24 5.03
N ILE A 28 15.77 -0.64 5.81
CA ILE A 28 14.86 -0.28 6.90
C ILE A 28 15.49 -0.46 8.30
N THR A 29 15.24 0.52 9.16
CA THR A 29 15.72 0.58 10.56
C THR A 29 14.60 0.99 11.50
N ASP A 30 14.70 0.57 12.76
CA ASP A 30 13.78 0.94 13.83
C ASP A 30 14.12 2.33 14.43
N PRO A 31 13.37 2.83 15.42
CA PRO A 31 13.62 4.16 16.00
C PRO A 31 15.00 4.32 16.62
N GLU A 32 15.56 3.25 17.15
CA GLU A 32 16.92 3.24 17.70
C GLU A 32 18.01 3.02 16.62
N GLY A 33 17.63 2.97 15.34
CA GLY A 33 18.53 2.78 14.21
C GLY A 33 18.96 1.32 14.00
N ARG A 34 18.35 0.37 14.70
CA ARG A 34 18.67 -1.05 14.56
C ARG A 34 18.07 -1.59 13.27
N PRO A 35 18.82 -2.43 12.53
CA PRO A 35 18.35 -2.92 11.24
C PRO A 35 17.19 -3.90 11.40
N MET A 36 16.17 -3.76 10.56
CA MET A 36 15.04 -4.69 10.55
C MET A 36 15.18 -5.70 9.41
N SER A 37 14.70 -6.92 9.63
CA SER A 37 14.76 -8.03 8.66
C SER A 37 13.37 -8.59 8.37
N PRO A 38 13.11 -9.04 7.13
CA PRO A 38 11.85 -9.66 6.79
C PRO A 38 11.71 -10.99 7.54
N THR A 39 10.56 -11.17 8.16
CA THR A 39 10.10 -12.40 8.80
C THR A 39 8.73 -12.74 8.27
N GLN A 40 8.37 -14.02 8.34
CA GLN A 40 7.09 -14.49 7.87
C GLN A 40 6.44 -15.39 8.90
N ALA A 41 5.12 -15.26 9.03
CA ALA A 41 4.30 -16.10 9.90
C ALA A 41 3.09 -16.59 9.12
N ARG A 42 2.67 -17.83 9.36
CA ARG A 42 1.46 -18.41 8.74
C ARG A 42 0.38 -18.58 9.80
N LYS A 43 -0.86 -18.23 9.45
CA LYS A 43 -2.06 -18.57 10.22
C LYS A 43 -3.06 -19.23 9.29
N GLY A 44 -3.17 -20.56 9.39
CA GLY A 44 -3.91 -21.36 8.40
C GLY A 44 -3.27 -21.24 7.02
N ALA A 45 -4.08 -20.98 5.99
CA ALA A 45 -3.63 -20.77 4.62
C ALA A 45 -3.02 -19.36 4.36
N ARG A 46 -3.13 -18.42 5.31
CA ARG A 46 -2.70 -17.02 5.10
C ARG A 46 -1.28 -16.81 5.60
N LEU A 47 -0.42 -16.29 4.71
CA LEU A 47 0.95 -15.85 5.00
C LEU A 47 0.96 -14.37 5.34
N TYR A 48 1.60 -14.00 6.45
CA TYR A 48 1.87 -12.64 6.86
C TYR A 48 3.37 -12.38 6.81
N ARG A 49 3.77 -11.21 6.31
CA ARG A 49 5.17 -10.79 6.21
C ARG A 49 5.38 -9.51 7.00
N TYR A 50 6.44 -9.47 7.79
CA TYR A 50 6.78 -8.34 8.64
C TYR A 50 8.27 -8.02 8.57
N TYR A 51 8.64 -6.73 8.57
CA TYR A 51 9.97 -6.34 9.00
C TYR A 51 10.01 -6.34 10.52
N THR A 52 11.00 -6.99 11.12
CA THR A 52 11.18 -7.01 12.57
C THR A 52 12.59 -6.59 12.95
N THR A 53 12.74 -5.82 14.03
CA THR A 53 14.03 -5.44 14.59
C THR A 53 14.92 -6.67 14.79
N ARG A 54 16.16 -6.62 14.31
CA ARG A 54 17.19 -7.58 14.69
C ARG A 54 17.71 -7.23 16.07
N LEU A 55 17.57 -8.18 16.99
CA LEU A 55 18.13 -8.08 18.33
C LEU A 55 19.55 -8.63 18.33
N GLU A 56 20.45 -7.95 19.03
CA GLU A 56 21.77 -8.49 19.35
C GLU A 56 21.67 -9.49 20.53
N PRO A 57 22.61 -10.46 20.64
CA PRO A 57 22.64 -11.39 21.77
C PRO A 57 22.69 -10.66 23.12
N GLY A 58 21.68 -10.88 23.97
CA GLY A 58 21.56 -10.26 25.30
C GLY A 58 20.60 -9.06 25.37
N GLU A 59 20.07 -8.59 24.24
CA GLU A 59 19.07 -7.52 24.23
C GLU A 59 17.68 -8.00 24.71
N LYS A 60 16.98 -7.12 25.43
CA LYS A 60 15.63 -7.39 25.93
C LYS A 60 14.63 -7.37 24.77
N LYS A 61 13.74 -8.38 24.72
CA LYS A 61 12.69 -8.51 23.69
C LYS A 61 11.59 -7.44 23.73
N ASN A 62 11.59 -6.56 24.74
CA ASN A 62 10.52 -5.58 24.95
C ASN A 62 10.57 -4.38 23.99
N SER A 63 11.67 -4.20 23.23
CA SER A 63 11.83 -3.12 22.25
C SER A 63 11.77 -3.59 20.79
N VAL A 64 11.26 -4.79 20.51
CA VAL A 64 11.18 -5.29 19.14
C VAL A 64 10.06 -4.59 18.37
N TRP A 65 10.43 -3.85 17.33
CA TRP A 65 9.48 -3.30 16.38
C TRP A 65 9.08 -4.34 15.34
N ARG A 66 7.80 -4.34 14.95
CA ARG A 66 7.25 -5.17 13.86
C ARG A 66 6.45 -4.30 12.91
N MET A 67 6.68 -4.43 11.60
CA MET A 67 6.04 -3.61 10.58
C MET A 67 5.50 -4.48 9.44
N PRO A 68 4.22 -4.37 9.05
CA PRO A 68 3.67 -5.13 7.92
C PRO A 68 4.39 -4.78 6.61
N CYS A 69 5.01 -5.76 5.95
CA CYS A 69 5.82 -5.52 4.73
C CYS A 69 5.01 -4.80 3.64
N GLY A 70 3.83 -5.29 3.30
CA GLY A 70 3.07 -4.73 2.19
C GLY A 70 2.60 -3.28 2.41
N GLU A 71 2.41 -2.86 3.66
CA GLU A 71 2.00 -1.48 3.97
C GLU A 71 3.20 -0.52 3.92
N ILE A 72 4.30 -0.87 4.59
CA ILE A 72 5.50 -0.02 4.59
C ILE A 72 6.14 0.07 3.20
N GLU A 73 6.13 -1.02 2.43
CA GLU A 73 6.69 -1.05 1.08
C GLU A 73 5.92 -0.13 0.13
N ARG A 74 4.58 -0.21 0.15
CA ARG A 74 3.73 0.69 -0.65
C ARG A 74 3.88 2.14 -0.22
N LEU A 75 3.94 2.42 1.07
CA LEU A 75 4.14 3.77 1.59
C LEU A 75 5.46 4.36 1.09
N VAL A 76 6.57 3.61 1.14
CA VAL A 76 7.87 4.09 0.67
C VAL A 76 7.86 4.35 -0.83
N ILE A 77 7.28 3.43 -1.62
CA ILE A 77 7.18 3.60 -3.08
C ILE A 77 6.34 4.82 -3.45
N ASN A 78 5.18 4.98 -2.83
CA ASN A 78 4.29 6.11 -3.09
C ASN A 78 4.93 7.43 -2.67
N ALA A 79 5.60 7.49 -1.51
CA ALA A 79 6.28 8.70 -1.06
C ALA A 79 7.39 9.13 -2.03
N ILE A 80 8.13 8.17 -2.62
CA ILE A 80 9.15 8.47 -3.63
C ILE A 80 8.49 8.90 -4.94
N ALA A 81 7.45 8.21 -5.40
CA ALA A 81 6.71 8.56 -6.61
C ALA A 81 6.09 9.96 -6.51
N ASP A 82 5.43 10.28 -5.40
CA ASP A 82 4.83 11.60 -5.15
C ASP A 82 5.89 12.70 -5.11
N HIS A 83 7.06 12.41 -4.54
CA HIS A 83 8.17 13.37 -4.57
C HIS A 83 8.68 13.59 -6.01
N LEU A 84 8.85 12.52 -6.80
CA LEU A 84 9.25 12.64 -8.21
C LEU A 84 8.24 13.45 -9.03
N ARG A 85 6.93 13.32 -8.75
CA ARG A 85 5.88 14.17 -9.35
C ARG A 85 5.98 15.64 -8.94
N SER A 86 6.44 15.91 -7.71
CA SER A 86 6.50 17.26 -7.15
C SER A 86 7.74 18.07 -7.55
N LEU A 87 8.75 17.44 -8.17
CA LEU A 87 9.95 18.11 -8.67
C LEU A 87 9.65 18.90 -9.94
N GLU A 88 8.88 19.98 -9.80
CA GLU A 88 8.83 21.03 -10.81
C GLU A 88 10.03 21.98 -10.62
N SER A 89 10.97 21.92 -11.56
CA SER A 89 11.93 22.99 -11.93
C SER A 89 12.72 23.68 -10.80
N ASN A 90 13.93 23.18 -10.51
CA ASN A 90 14.98 24.04 -9.98
C ASN A 90 15.61 24.82 -11.16
N GLY A 91 15.18 26.07 -11.32
CA GLY A 91 15.43 26.92 -12.49
C GLY A 91 16.91 27.26 -12.75
N GLY A 92 17.63 26.36 -13.42
CA GLY A 92 19.01 26.59 -13.84
C GLY A 92 19.42 25.98 -15.19
N GLU A 93 18.61 25.15 -15.83
CA GLU A 93 19.01 24.42 -17.05
C GLU A 93 18.15 24.79 -18.28
N THR A 94 18.70 24.51 -19.46
CA THR A 94 18.09 24.82 -20.77
C THR A 94 16.71 24.20 -20.93
N ALA A 95 15.73 24.99 -21.40
CA ALA A 95 14.31 24.62 -21.44
C ALA A 95 13.98 23.28 -22.14
N ALA A 96 14.83 22.84 -23.09
CA ALA A 96 14.63 21.58 -23.83
C ALA A 96 15.19 20.33 -23.11
N ASP A 97 16.25 20.48 -22.31
CA ASP A 97 16.78 19.39 -21.49
C ASP A 97 15.91 19.19 -20.25
N LEU A 98 15.43 20.32 -19.68
CA LEU A 98 14.51 20.35 -18.55
C LEU A 98 13.19 19.65 -18.86
N SER A 99 12.60 19.90 -20.03
CA SER A 99 11.32 19.28 -20.40
C SER A 99 11.43 17.77 -20.52
N LYS A 100 12.53 17.28 -21.10
CA LYS A 100 12.76 15.85 -21.26
C LYS A 100 13.02 15.15 -19.91
N GLN A 101 13.76 15.79 -19.01
CA GLN A 101 13.98 15.26 -17.66
C GLN A 101 12.69 15.24 -16.83
N ILE A 102 11.83 16.25 -16.97
CA ILE A 102 10.53 16.29 -16.30
C ILE A 102 9.62 15.17 -16.83
N ASP A 103 9.57 14.97 -18.14
CA ASP A 103 8.80 13.89 -18.77
C ASP A 103 9.29 12.51 -18.30
N ASP A 104 10.62 12.27 -18.34
CA ASP A 104 11.23 11.01 -17.91
C ASP A 104 10.99 10.74 -16.40
N GLN A 105 10.99 11.79 -15.56
CA GLN A 105 10.72 11.67 -14.12
C GLN A 105 9.24 11.44 -13.82
N SER A 106 8.33 12.09 -14.56
CA SER A 106 6.89 11.85 -14.45
C SER A 106 6.53 10.43 -14.87
N ASP A 107 7.07 9.97 -16.01
CA ASP A 107 6.88 8.60 -16.49
C ASP A 107 7.42 7.57 -15.48
N MET A 108 8.58 7.85 -14.87
CA MET A 108 9.15 7.01 -13.81
C MET A 108 8.26 6.98 -12.56
N ALA A 109 7.73 8.14 -12.13
CA ALA A 109 6.88 8.26 -10.96
C ALA A 109 5.58 7.46 -11.12
N ASP A 110 4.99 7.47 -12.32
CA ASP A 110 3.77 6.73 -12.62
C ASP A 110 4.03 5.24 -12.81
N ALA A 111 5.18 4.85 -13.37
CA ALA A 111 5.51 3.45 -13.56
C ALA A 111 5.93 2.75 -12.24
N LEU A 112 6.59 3.46 -11.31
CA LEU A 112 7.24 2.86 -10.13
C LEU A 112 6.31 1.97 -9.27
N PRO A 113 5.07 2.36 -8.93
CA PRO A 113 4.16 1.52 -8.13
C PRO A 113 3.79 0.18 -8.80
N ASP A 114 3.69 0.17 -10.13
CA ASP A 114 3.24 -0.97 -10.92
C ASP A 114 4.38 -1.87 -11.40
N MET A 115 5.64 -1.45 -11.20
CA MET A 115 6.81 -2.25 -11.53
C MET A 115 6.90 -3.52 -10.67
N CYS A 116 7.53 -4.55 -11.22
CA CYS A 116 7.85 -5.74 -10.42
C CYS A 116 8.82 -5.40 -9.27
N ILE A 117 8.71 -6.14 -8.16
CA ILE A 117 9.49 -5.91 -6.93
C ILE A 117 11.00 -5.81 -7.19
N THR A 118 11.53 -6.61 -8.12
CA THR A 118 12.95 -6.58 -8.48
C THR A 118 13.38 -5.23 -9.07
N LYS A 119 12.56 -4.65 -9.96
CA LYS A 119 12.82 -3.33 -10.56
C LYS A 119 12.63 -2.21 -9.54
N GLN A 120 11.57 -2.26 -8.75
CA GLN A 120 11.38 -1.31 -7.63
C GLN A 120 12.59 -1.30 -6.71
N ARG A 121 13.08 -2.48 -6.32
CA ARG A 121 14.26 -2.61 -5.45
C ARG A 121 15.53 -2.10 -6.10
N GLU A 122 15.71 -2.31 -7.40
CA GLU A 122 16.83 -1.74 -8.16
C GLU A 122 16.84 -0.21 -8.07
N ILE A 123 15.69 0.41 -8.27
CA ILE A 123 15.52 1.86 -8.16
C ILE A 123 15.83 2.34 -6.74
N LEU A 124 15.26 1.70 -5.71
CA LEU A 124 15.53 2.08 -4.31
C LEU A 124 17.02 2.00 -3.95
N LEU A 125 17.73 0.98 -4.45
CA LEU A 125 19.17 0.82 -4.25
C LEU A 125 19.97 1.88 -5.01
N ASN A 126 19.58 2.20 -6.25
CA ASN A 126 20.21 3.27 -7.03
C ASN A 126 20.03 4.63 -6.35
N TYR A 127 18.86 4.88 -5.77
CA TYR A 127 18.58 6.09 -5.00
C TYR A 127 19.15 6.07 -3.58
N GLN A 128 19.93 5.05 -3.19
CA GLN A 128 20.52 4.92 -1.86
C GLN A 128 19.49 5.12 -0.72
N THR A 129 18.28 4.59 -0.94
CA THR A 129 17.13 4.83 -0.06
C THR A 129 17.37 4.27 1.34
N LYS A 130 17.07 5.06 2.36
CA LYS A 130 17.07 4.67 3.78
C LYS A 130 15.71 4.97 4.38
N VAL A 131 15.19 4.01 5.14
CA VAL A 131 13.89 4.10 5.80
C VAL A 131 14.11 3.94 7.31
N GLN A 132 13.68 4.93 8.08
CA GLN A 132 13.70 4.88 9.54
C GLN A 132 12.27 5.00 10.07
N ILE A 133 11.89 4.02 10.87
CA ILE A 133 10.61 4.08 11.59
C ILE A 133 10.82 4.89 12.86
N LYS A 134 9.91 5.81 13.15
CA LYS A 134 9.80 6.54 14.42
C LYS A 134 8.47 6.24 15.08
N GLU A 135 8.27 6.68 16.31
CA GLU A 135 7.05 6.40 17.09
C GLU A 135 5.75 6.95 16.47
N ALA A 136 5.83 8.04 15.68
CA ALA A 136 4.67 8.68 15.07
C ALA A 136 4.87 9.03 13.58
N ALA A 137 5.99 8.62 12.99
CA ALA A 137 6.35 8.97 11.63
C ALA A 137 7.28 7.93 11.00
N ILE A 138 7.34 7.94 9.67
CA ILE A 138 8.32 7.18 8.89
C ILE A 138 9.14 8.20 8.12
N GLU A 139 10.45 8.15 8.32
CA GLU A 139 11.41 9.00 7.60
C GLU A 139 12.02 8.21 6.45
N ILE A 140 11.97 8.79 5.26
CA ILE A 140 12.48 8.21 4.03
C ILE A 140 13.50 9.20 3.49
N VAL A 141 14.74 8.75 3.40
CA VAL A 141 15.85 9.55 2.84
C VAL A 141 16.34 8.87 1.58
N PHE A 142 16.36 9.58 0.46
CA PHE A 142 16.82 9.04 -0.81
C PHE A 142 17.51 10.12 -1.65
N LYS A 143 18.32 9.70 -2.61
CA LYS A 143 19.08 10.54 -3.52
C LYS A 143 18.67 10.21 -4.95
N PRO A 144 17.73 10.96 -5.56
CA PRO A 144 17.41 10.75 -6.97
C PRO A 144 18.67 10.99 -7.81
N SER A 145 18.83 10.23 -8.89
CA SER A 145 20.07 10.19 -9.69
C SER A 145 20.58 11.56 -10.18
N ASP A 146 19.68 12.53 -10.31
CA ASP A 146 19.96 13.86 -10.85
C ASP A 146 20.22 14.92 -9.76
N ASN A 147 20.04 14.58 -8.48
CA ASN A 147 20.25 15.52 -7.37
C ASN A 147 21.50 15.14 -6.56
N THR A 148 22.34 16.13 -6.25
CA THR A 148 23.52 15.93 -5.39
C THR A 148 23.15 15.83 -3.92
N ASP A 149 22.03 16.44 -3.52
CA ASP A 149 21.59 16.50 -2.14
C ASP A 149 20.54 15.43 -1.80
N PRO A 150 20.62 14.81 -0.60
CA PRO A 150 19.62 13.87 -0.13
C PRO A 150 18.28 14.55 0.13
N VAL A 151 17.22 13.98 -0.42
CA VAL A 151 15.84 14.35 -0.15
C VAL A 151 15.36 13.58 1.06
N SER A 152 14.75 14.27 2.03
CA SER A 152 14.06 13.66 3.16
C SER A 152 12.55 13.87 3.06
N VAL A 153 11.79 12.78 3.03
CA VAL A 153 10.33 12.78 3.11
C VAL A 153 9.92 12.16 4.43
N THR A 154 9.09 12.88 5.18
CA THR A 154 8.52 12.40 6.45
C THR A 154 7.03 12.15 6.26
N VAL A 155 6.60 10.92 6.47
CA VAL A 155 5.19 10.53 6.41
C VAL A 155 4.70 10.29 7.84
N ASN A 156 3.69 11.04 8.26
CA ASN A 156 3.06 10.83 9.56
C ASN A 156 2.39 9.45 9.60
N ALA A 157 2.60 8.70 10.68
CA ALA A 157 2.09 7.35 10.84
C ALA A 157 1.64 7.14 12.29
N GLU A 158 0.33 7.09 12.54
CA GLU A 158 -0.21 6.76 13.86
C GLU A 158 -0.02 5.26 14.16
N LEU A 159 1.05 4.91 14.85
CA LEU A 159 1.32 3.52 15.23
C LEU A 159 0.35 3.06 16.34
N VAL A 160 -0.77 2.44 15.96
CA VAL A 160 -1.75 1.91 16.93
C VAL A 160 -1.23 0.61 17.55
N SER A 161 -0.63 0.73 18.73
CA SER A 161 -0.27 -0.41 19.57
C SER A 161 -1.52 -1.09 20.14
N ARG A 162 -1.68 -2.40 19.91
CA ARG A 162 -2.62 -3.25 20.66
C ARG A 162 -1.86 -4.41 21.30
N GLY A 163 -1.31 -4.16 22.49
CA GLY A 163 -0.56 -5.14 23.29
C GLY A 163 0.93 -5.16 22.92
N SER A 164 1.60 -6.30 23.10
CA SER A 164 3.04 -6.48 22.78
C SER A 164 3.37 -6.52 21.27
N ASP A 165 2.41 -6.16 20.42
CA ASP A 165 2.55 -6.10 18.96
C ASP A 165 2.18 -4.69 18.49
N VAL A 166 3.19 -3.95 18.03
CA VAL A 166 3.01 -2.69 17.32
C VAL A 166 2.40 -3.02 15.95
N LYS A 167 1.20 -2.51 15.68
CA LYS A 167 0.57 -2.56 14.36
C LYS A 167 0.56 -1.14 13.80
N LEU A 168 1.08 -0.99 12.59
CA LEU A 168 0.91 0.22 11.82
C LEU A 168 -0.59 0.44 11.59
N ALA A 169 -1.13 1.56 12.06
CA ALA A 169 -2.40 2.07 11.55
C ALA A 169 -2.03 3.36 10.82
N ILE A 170 -1.72 3.25 9.53
CA ILE A 170 -1.40 4.44 8.74
C ILE A 170 -2.60 5.40 8.84
N ALA A 171 -2.47 6.46 9.65
CA ALA A 171 -3.35 7.62 9.52
C ALA A 171 -3.14 8.15 8.10
N PRO A 172 -4.18 8.22 7.26
CA PRO A 172 -4.03 8.83 5.96
C PRO A 172 -3.62 10.29 6.21
N SER A 173 -2.43 10.66 5.75
CA SER A 173 -2.12 12.07 5.50
C SER A 173 -3.29 12.65 4.69
N ASP A 174 -3.67 13.90 4.93
CA ASP A 174 -4.80 14.63 4.32
C ASP A 174 -4.80 14.73 2.77
N GLY A 175 -3.99 13.93 2.08
CA GLY A 175 -4.10 13.65 0.67
C GLY A 175 -4.81 12.31 0.45
N ILE A 176 -5.76 12.31 -0.49
CA ILE A 176 -6.46 11.14 -1.04
C ILE A 176 -5.42 10.15 -1.59
N SER A 177 -4.75 9.42 -0.71
CA SER A 177 -3.88 8.32 -1.06
C SER A 177 -4.82 7.22 -1.50
N LYS A 178 -4.98 7.07 -2.83
CA LYS A 178 -5.67 5.95 -3.46
C LYS A 178 -5.08 4.66 -2.86
N ARG A 179 -5.78 4.06 -1.89
CA ARG A 179 -5.38 2.75 -1.37
C ARG A 179 -5.69 1.75 -2.47
N ASP A 180 -4.96 0.64 -2.55
CA ASP A 180 -5.44 -0.45 -3.40
C ASP A 180 -6.87 -0.79 -2.98
N PRO A 181 -7.84 -0.80 -3.91
CA PRO A 181 -9.22 -1.14 -3.62
C PRO A 181 -9.31 -2.46 -2.86
N ASP A 182 -10.12 -2.54 -1.80
CA ASP A 182 -10.28 -3.80 -1.06
C ASP A 182 -10.86 -4.84 -2.03
N PRO A 183 -10.11 -5.92 -2.38
CA PRO A 183 -10.55 -6.87 -3.39
C PRO A 183 -11.82 -7.61 -2.98
N ILE A 184 -12.08 -7.71 -1.66
CA ILE A 184 -13.33 -8.27 -1.15
C ILE A 184 -14.48 -7.31 -1.41
N LEU A 185 -14.25 -6.01 -1.22
CA LEU A 185 -15.25 -4.96 -1.41
C LEU A 185 -15.60 -4.82 -2.90
N LEU A 186 -14.60 -4.78 -3.78
CA LEU A 186 -14.78 -4.80 -5.23
C LEU A 186 -15.60 -6.01 -5.68
N ARG A 187 -15.24 -7.21 -5.20
CA ARG A 187 -15.98 -8.43 -5.51
C ARG A 187 -17.42 -8.38 -5.02
N LEU A 188 -17.67 -7.80 -3.83
CA LEU A 188 -19.03 -7.63 -3.32
C LEU A 188 -19.85 -6.67 -4.16
N VAL A 189 -19.27 -5.57 -4.63
CA VAL A 189 -19.93 -4.64 -5.55
C VAL A 189 -20.27 -5.37 -6.86
N ALA A 190 -19.32 -6.09 -7.46
CA ALA A 190 -19.57 -6.88 -8.68
C ALA A 190 -20.69 -7.92 -8.48
N HIS A 191 -20.65 -8.67 -7.37
CA HIS A 191 -21.69 -9.66 -7.05
C HIS A 191 -23.05 -9.01 -6.76
N ALA A 192 -23.08 -7.78 -6.23
CA ALA A 192 -24.30 -7.03 -5.99
C ALA A 192 -24.99 -6.63 -7.30
N PHE A 193 -24.23 -6.15 -8.28
CA PHE A 193 -24.75 -5.84 -9.61
C PHE A 193 -25.23 -7.11 -10.31
N ALA A 194 -24.44 -8.20 -10.29
CA ALA A 194 -24.88 -9.49 -10.83
C ALA A 194 -26.17 -10.01 -10.15
N ALA A 195 -26.29 -9.86 -8.82
CA ALA A 195 -27.49 -10.25 -8.09
C ALA A 195 -28.71 -9.40 -8.46
N ARG A 196 -28.50 -8.10 -8.76
CA ARG A 196 -29.57 -7.20 -9.21
C ARG A 196 -30.04 -7.61 -10.58
N ASP A 197 -29.13 -7.79 -11.52
CA ASP A 197 -29.45 -8.15 -12.91
C ASP A 197 -30.14 -9.54 -12.95
N PHE A 198 -29.77 -10.46 -12.06
CA PHE A 198 -30.49 -11.73 -11.91
C PHE A 198 -31.90 -11.58 -11.32
N LEU A 199 -32.07 -10.74 -10.29
CA LEU A 199 -33.37 -10.59 -9.62
C LEU A 199 -34.34 -9.65 -10.34
N VAL A 200 -33.84 -8.70 -11.12
CA VAL A 200 -34.63 -7.72 -11.87
C VAL A 200 -34.83 -8.17 -13.31
N ASP A 201 -33.75 -8.53 -14.00
CA ASP A 201 -33.76 -8.83 -15.43
C ASP A 201 -33.78 -10.34 -15.73
N GLY A 202 -33.61 -11.18 -14.70
CA GLY A 202 -33.57 -12.63 -14.84
C GLY A 202 -32.25 -13.16 -15.42
N THR A 203 -31.21 -12.33 -15.54
CA THR A 203 -29.95 -12.70 -16.19
C THR A 203 -29.12 -13.64 -15.32
N PRO A 204 -28.90 -14.90 -15.71
CA PRO A 204 -28.11 -15.83 -14.91
C PRO A 204 -26.63 -15.44 -14.94
N SER A 205 -25.99 -15.40 -13.76
CA SER A 205 -24.55 -15.19 -13.65
C SER A 205 -23.89 -16.33 -12.89
N PRO A 206 -22.79 -16.91 -13.41
CA PRO A 206 -22.07 -17.98 -12.73
C PRO A 206 -21.46 -17.52 -11.40
N MET A 207 -21.26 -16.21 -11.21
CA MET A 207 -20.67 -15.64 -9.99
C MET A 207 -21.58 -15.79 -8.75
N ILE A 208 -22.89 -15.97 -8.96
CA ILE A 208 -23.90 -15.98 -7.90
C ILE A 208 -24.77 -17.24 -7.91
N ALA A 209 -24.46 -18.20 -8.78
CA ALA A 209 -25.29 -19.39 -9.01
C ALA A 209 -25.49 -20.25 -7.74
N GLU A 210 -24.50 -20.28 -6.85
CA GLU A 210 -24.53 -21.06 -5.60
C GLU A 210 -25.12 -20.28 -4.41
N TYR A 211 -25.53 -19.01 -4.61
CA TYR A 211 -25.99 -18.18 -3.50
C TYR A 211 -27.45 -18.43 -3.14
N SER A 212 -27.72 -18.48 -1.83
CA SER A 212 -29.09 -18.59 -1.34
C SER A 212 -29.90 -17.33 -1.66
N LYS A 213 -31.23 -17.48 -1.81
CA LYS A 213 -32.14 -16.36 -2.08
C LYS A 213 -32.02 -15.24 -1.04
N ALA A 214 -31.84 -15.59 0.23
CA ALA A 214 -31.62 -14.62 1.31
C ALA A 214 -30.29 -13.86 1.20
N HIS A 215 -29.24 -14.51 0.67
CA HIS A 215 -27.96 -13.84 0.41
C HIS A 215 -28.04 -12.93 -0.82
N LEU A 216 -28.70 -13.37 -1.89
CA LEU A 216 -28.95 -12.56 -3.09
C LEU A 216 -29.71 -11.27 -2.74
N GLN A 217 -30.76 -11.36 -1.93
CA GLN A 217 -31.51 -10.17 -1.45
C GLN A 217 -30.65 -9.19 -0.62
N LYS A 218 -29.65 -9.70 0.11
CA LYS A 218 -28.70 -8.84 0.83
C LYS A 218 -27.71 -8.17 -0.13
N LEU A 219 -27.23 -8.91 -1.14
CA LEU A 219 -26.31 -8.41 -2.14
C LEU A 219 -26.95 -7.35 -3.03
N THR A 220 -28.20 -7.54 -3.49
CA THR A 220 -28.87 -6.55 -4.35
C THR A 220 -28.97 -5.18 -3.73
N ARG A 221 -29.15 -5.08 -2.41
CA ARG A 221 -29.17 -3.80 -1.71
C ARG A 221 -27.88 -3.01 -1.85
N LEU A 222 -26.75 -3.68 -2.05
CA LEU A 222 -25.46 -3.02 -2.26
C LEU A 222 -25.32 -2.44 -3.68
N SER A 223 -26.10 -2.92 -4.65
CA SER A 223 -26.13 -2.33 -6.00
C SER A 223 -26.77 -0.94 -6.05
N TYR A 224 -27.49 -0.55 -4.99
CA TYR A 224 -28.15 0.75 -4.83
C TYR A 224 -27.37 1.70 -3.91
N LEU A 225 -26.08 1.45 -3.69
CA LEU A 225 -25.19 2.41 -3.05
C LEU A 225 -25.08 3.68 -3.89
N ALA A 226 -24.87 4.82 -3.23
CA ALA A 226 -24.68 6.09 -3.92
C ALA A 226 -23.47 6.01 -4.88
N PRO A 227 -23.55 6.62 -6.08
CA PRO A 227 -22.51 6.52 -7.09
C PRO A 227 -21.12 6.93 -6.59
N ASP A 228 -21.05 7.98 -5.77
CA ASP A 228 -19.83 8.47 -5.14
C ASP A 228 -19.21 7.45 -4.17
N ILE A 229 -20.03 6.68 -3.46
CA ILE A 229 -19.55 5.58 -2.60
C ILE A 229 -18.99 4.45 -3.46
N ILE A 230 -19.65 4.11 -4.57
CA ILE A 230 -19.17 3.08 -5.50
C ILE A 230 -17.84 3.52 -6.13
N SER A 231 -17.74 4.77 -6.60
CA SER A 231 -16.50 5.36 -7.10
C SER A 231 -15.42 5.31 -6.05
N ALA A 232 -15.69 5.70 -4.81
CA ALA A 232 -14.69 5.64 -3.74
C ALA A 232 -14.21 4.22 -3.43
N ILE A 233 -15.08 3.21 -3.55
CA ILE A 233 -14.70 1.80 -3.42
C ILE A 233 -13.80 1.35 -4.58
N ILE A 234 -14.10 1.79 -5.80
CA ILE A 234 -13.32 1.46 -7.02
C ILE A 234 -11.97 2.17 -7.01
N ASP A 235 -11.94 3.42 -6.58
CA ASP A 235 -10.75 4.27 -6.51
C ASP A 235 -9.91 4.00 -5.25
N GLY A 236 -10.43 3.17 -4.34
CA GLY A 236 -9.75 2.83 -3.10
C GLY A 236 -9.68 3.98 -2.08
N SER A 237 -10.48 5.02 -2.27
CA SER A 237 -10.61 6.18 -1.39
C SER A 237 -11.70 6.00 -0.32
N GLN A 238 -12.23 4.78 -0.16
CA GLN A 238 -13.23 4.51 0.88
C GLN A 238 -12.67 4.71 2.31
N PRO A 239 -13.51 5.13 3.27
CA PRO A 239 -13.14 5.23 4.68
C PRO A 239 -12.61 3.90 5.24
N GLU A 240 -11.62 3.95 6.15
CA GLU A 240 -10.97 2.74 6.69
C GLU A 240 -11.92 1.78 7.39
N ASN A 241 -12.98 2.36 7.96
CA ASN A 241 -13.99 1.63 8.67
C ASN A 241 -14.87 0.81 7.68
N LEU A 242 -14.86 1.09 6.38
CA LEU A 242 -15.69 0.45 5.36
C LEU A 242 -15.02 -0.80 4.78
N THR A 243 -15.26 -1.94 5.41
CA THR A 243 -14.80 -3.25 4.93
C THR A 243 -15.95 -4.12 4.44
N GLY A 244 -15.67 -5.09 3.56
CA GLY A 244 -16.70 -5.99 3.02
C GLY A 244 -17.47 -6.76 4.11
N ARG A 245 -16.79 -7.14 5.20
CA ARG A 245 -17.42 -7.78 6.36
C ARG A 245 -18.36 -6.82 7.10
N ARG A 246 -18.01 -5.54 7.21
CA ARG A 246 -18.87 -4.55 7.87
C ARG A 246 -20.14 -4.33 7.05
N ILE A 247 -20.00 -4.07 5.75
CA ILE A 247 -21.15 -3.87 4.85
C ILE A 247 -22.14 -5.03 4.93
N LEU A 248 -21.66 -6.27 4.86
CA LEU A 248 -22.51 -7.46 4.95
C LEU A 248 -23.21 -7.64 6.31
N ARG A 249 -22.55 -7.23 7.40
CA ARG A 249 -23.13 -7.31 8.76
C ARG A 249 -24.14 -6.21 9.04
N MET A 250 -24.01 -5.05 8.42
CA MET A 250 -24.93 -3.93 8.66
C MET A 250 -26.35 -4.28 8.20
N GLY A 251 -26.50 -5.15 7.19
CA GLY A 251 -27.73 -5.86 6.83
C GLY A 251 -28.88 -5.01 6.29
N ASN A 252 -28.98 -3.74 6.69
CA ASN A 252 -30.03 -2.80 6.36
C ASN A 252 -29.42 -1.45 5.98
N VAL A 253 -28.76 -1.40 4.82
CA VAL A 253 -28.30 -0.14 4.23
C VAL A 253 -29.53 0.68 3.81
N PRO A 254 -29.69 1.93 4.26
CA PRO A 254 -30.80 2.80 3.84
C PRO A 254 -30.82 3.00 2.32
N LEU A 255 -31.99 3.19 1.73
CA LEU A 255 -32.10 3.57 0.31
C LEU A 255 -31.77 5.04 0.07
N CYS A 256 -31.92 5.90 1.09
CA CYS A 256 -31.59 7.32 0.98
C CYS A 256 -30.06 7.51 0.96
N TRP A 257 -29.51 8.06 -0.12
CA TRP A 257 -28.06 8.29 -0.27
C TRP A 257 -27.47 9.19 0.82
N LYS A 258 -28.19 10.21 1.30
CA LYS A 258 -27.72 11.04 2.42
C LYS A 258 -27.54 10.21 3.71
N ALA A 259 -28.47 9.29 3.97
CA ALA A 259 -28.38 8.37 5.10
C ALA A 259 -27.29 7.31 4.89
N GLN A 260 -27.06 6.85 3.65
CA GLN A 260 -25.94 5.96 3.32
C GLN A 260 -24.60 6.62 3.62
N ARG A 261 -24.40 7.86 3.15
CA ARG A 261 -23.17 8.63 3.38
C ARG A 261 -22.86 8.78 4.86
N ALA A 262 -23.82 9.28 5.64
CA ALA A 262 -23.69 9.41 7.08
C ALA A 262 -23.39 8.07 7.78
N MET A 263 -24.03 6.98 7.35
CA MET A 263 -23.84 5.64 7.94
C MET A 263 -22.49 5.01 7.58
N LEU A 264 -21.98 5.30 6.38
CA LEU A 264 -20.74 4.74 5.85
C LEU A 264 -19.52 5.63 6.10
N GLY A 265 -19.71 6.83 6.64
CA GLY A 265 -18.64 7.76 6.98
C GLY A 265 -18.17 8.62 5.81
N PHE A 266 -19.01 8.81 4.81
CA PHE A 266 -18.82 9.80 3.75
C PHE A 266 -19.51 11.09 4.20
N ASN A 267 -18.78 12.20 4.27
CA ASN A 267 -19.33 13.54 4.52
C ASN A 267 -19.25 14.36 3.25
#